data_AF-A0A1G3Q3K7-F1
#
_entry.id   AF-A0A1G3Q3K7-F1
#
_cell.length_a   1.000
_cell.length_b   1.000
_cell.length_c   1.000
_cell.angle_alpha   90.00
_cell.angle_beta   90.00
_cell.angle_gamma   90.00
#
_symmetry.space_group_name_H-M   'P 1'
#
loop_
_entity.id
_entity.type
_entity.pdbx_description
1 polymer ?
#
loop_
_entity_poly.entity_id
_entity_poly.type
_entity_poly.pdbx_seq_one_letter_code
_entity_poly.pdbx_strand_id
1 'polypeptide(L)'
;MVYRIFQRFYDDFKQNYRNYQEKYDFFREVIERTVGKYLQCGILKHGFFRIHCPKCGNEYFLAFSCKSRICPSCNKSRGLRAKAGVPEIE
;
A
#
# COMPACT_ATOMS: atom_id res chain seq x y z
N MET A 1 -10.24 -8.12 3.42
CA MET A 1 -10.81 -8.98 2.36
C MET A 1 -9.92 -9.00 1.10
N VAL A 2 -9.69 -7.86 0.42
CA VAL A 2 -8.88 -7.80 -0.83
C VAL A 2 -7.42 -8.21 -0.64
N TYR A 3 -6.78 -7.84 0.47
CA TYR A 3 -5.35 -8.12 0.70
C TYR A 3 -5.03 -9.62 0.62
N ARG A 4 -5.84 -10.46 1.25
CA ARG A 4 -5.64 -11.92 1.30
C ARG A 4 -5.75 -12.56 -0.07
N ILE A 5 -6.57 -12.01 -0.96
CA ILE A 5 -6.71 -12.49 -2.34
C ILE A 5 -5.39 -12.24 -3.09
N PHE A 6 -4.89 -11.00 -3.08
CA PHE A 6 -3.60 -10.69 -3.72
C PHE A 6 -2.46 -11.49 -3.09
N GLN A 7 -2.40 -11.55 -1.77
CA GLN A 7 -1.34 -12.29 -1.07
C GLN A 7 -1.31 -13.77 -1.45
N ARG A 8 -2.48 -14.38 -1.69
CA ARG A 8 -2.58 -15.82 -1.96
C ARG A 8 -2.42 -16.17 -3.44
N PHE A 9 -2.95 -15.35 -4.34
CA PHE A 9 -3.13 -15.74 -5.74
C PHE A 9 -2.29 -14.95 -6.74
N TYR A 10 -1.60 -13.89 -6.31
CA TYR A 10 -0.91 -13.01 -7.26
C TYR A 10 0.26 -13.68 -7.97
N ASP A 11 1.03 -14.51 -7.26
CA ASP A 11 2.18 -15.22 -7.85
C ASP A 11 1.73 -16.24 -8.90
N ASP A 12 0.65 -16.97 -8.63
CA ASP A 12 0.04 -17.90 -9.59
C ASP A 12 -0.51 -17.15 -10.81
N PHE A 13 -1.20 -16.02 -10.58
CA PHE A 13 -1.69 -15.15 -11.64
C PHE A 13 -0.53 -14.66 -12.54
N LYS A 14 0.58 -14.22 -11.95
CA LYS A 14 1.75 -13.73 -12.69
C LYS A 14 2.37 -14.84 -13.53
N GLN A 15 2.57 -16.02 -12.96
CA GLN A 15 3.11 -17.18 -13.67
C GLN A 15 2.23 -17.61 -14.86
N ASN A 16 0.91 -17.50 -14.70
CA ASN A 16 -0.06 -17.89 -15.71
C ASN A 16 -0.52 -16.73 -16.61
N TYR A 17 0.09 -15.54 -16.53
CA TYR A 17 -0.39 -14.36 -17.26
C TYR A 17 -0.40 -14.56 -18.78
N ARG A 18 0.47 -15.46 -19.30
CA ARG A 18 0.51 -15.84 -20.72
C ARG A 18 -0.86 -16.26 -21.27
N ASN A 19 -1.68 -16.93 -20.45
CA ASN A 19 -3.01 -17.40 -20.82
C ASN A 19 -4.02 -16.26 -21.07
N TYR A 20 -3.67 -15.03 -20.67
CA TYR A 20 -4.51 -13.85 -20.76
C TYR A 20 -3.99 -12.82 -21.77
N GLN A 21 -2.82 -13.05 -22.38
CA GLN A 21 -2.17 -12.09 -23.28
C GLN A 21 -2.98 -11.80 -24.55
N GLU A 22 -3.67 -12.79 -25.10
CA GLU A 22 -4.55 -12.58 -26.27
C GLU A 22 -5.66 -11.56 -25.97
N LYS A 23 -6.15 -11.54 -24.72
CA LYS A 23 -7.28 -10.70 -24.32
C LYS A 23 -6.87 -9.35 -23.72
N TYR A 24 -5.79 -9.32 -22.94
CA TYR A 24 -5.39 -8.16 -22.14
C TYR A 24 -4.01 -7.60 -22.50
N ASP A 25 -3.42 -8.10 -23.60
CA ASP A 25 -2.09 -7.70 -24.08
C ASP A 25 -0.97 -8.07 -23.07
N PHE A 26 0.25 -7.63 -23.35
CA PHE A 26 1.44 -7.94 -22.55
C PHE A 26 1.34 -7.48 -21.09
N PHE A 27 2.05 -8.19 -20.21
CA PHE A 27 2.08 -7.87 -18.79
C PHE A 27 2.88 -6.58 -18.56
N ARG A 28 2.21 -5.55 -18.05
CA ARG A 28 2.84 -4.25 -17.81
C ARG A 28 3.55 -4.23 -16.46
N GLU A 29 4.77 -3.73 -16.43
CA GLU A 29 5.60 -3.60 -15.21
C GLU A 29 4.88 -2.82 -14.08
N VAL A 30 4.04 -1.85 -14.45
CA VAL A 30 3.24 -1.07 -13.48
C VAL A 30 2.33 -1.94 -12.61
N ILE A 31 1.88 -3.10 -13.11
CA ILE A 31 1.03 -4.03 -12.37
C ILE A 31 1.83 -4.61 -11.21
N GLU A 32 3.00 -5.17 -11.49
CA GLU A 32 3.91 -5.73 -10.48
C GLU A 32 4.35 -4.70 -9.46
N ARG A 33 4.78 -3.54 -9.93
CA ARG A 33 5.18 -2.43 -9.05
C ARG A 33 4.04 -2.00 -8.12
N THR A 34 2.81 -1.97 -8.62
CA THR A 34 1.64 -1.54 -7.84
C THR A 34 1.20 -2.60 -6.84
N VAL A 35 1.15 -3.87 -7.24
CA VAL A 35 0.76 -4.97 -6.35
C VAL A 35 1.82 -5.19 -5.27
N GLY A 36 3.11 -5.13 -5.60
CA GLY A 36 4.18 -5.22 -4.61
C GLY A 36 4.06 -4.15 -3.53
N LYS A 37 3.85 -2.88 -3.92
CA LYS A 37 3.58 -1.79 -2.97
C LYS A 37 2.31 -2.03 -2.15
N TYR A 38 1.26 -2.54 -2.77
CA TYR A 38 0.01 -2.84 -2.06
C TYR A 38 0.20 -3.92 -1.00
N LEU A 39 0.93 -5.00 -1.30
CA LEU A 39 1.19 -6.10 -0.37
C LEU A 39 2.06 -5.69 0.84
N GLN A 40 2.80 -4.58 0.72
CA GLN A 40 3.59 -4.00 1.82
C GLN A 40 2.86 -2.91 2.60
N CYS A 41 1.73 -2.42 2.08
CA CYS A 41 1.04 -1.24 2.58
C CYS A 41 0.51 -1.44 4.01
N GLY A 42 0.83 -0.51 4.93
CA GLY A 42 0.30 -0.52 6.29
C GLY A 42 0.93 -1.55 7.22
N ILE A 43 2.03 -2.19 6.81
CA ILE A 43 2.72 -3.21 7.60
C ILE A 43 4.05 -2.65 8.10
N LEU A 44 4.23 -2.59 9.43
CA LEU A 44 5.43 -2.03 10.06
C LEU A 44 6.73 -2.73 9.62
N LYS A 45 6.69 -4.05 9.35
CA LYS A 45 7.84 -4.81 8.83
C LYS A 45 8.43 -4.23 7.53
N HIS A 46 7.62 -3.52 6.74
CA HIS A 46 8.04 -2.92 5.47
C HIS A 46 8.40 -1.43 5.57
N GLY A 47 8.52 -0.90 6.80
CA GLY A 47 8.94 0.47 7.06
C GLY A 47 7.85 1.32 7.70
N PHE A 48 8.29 2.23 8.58
CA PHE A 48 7.43 3.14 9.32
C PHE A 48 8.19 4.40 9.72
N PHE A 49 7.43 5.45 10.05
CA PHE A 49 7.95 6.60 10.79
C PHE A 49 7.72 6.38 12.29
N ARG A 50 8.77 6.57 13.10
CA ARG A 50 8.63 6.71 14.54
C ARG A 50 8.41 8.18 14.86
N ILE A 51 7.29 8.49 15.46
CA ILE A 51 6.89 9.85 15.81
C ILE A 51 6.94 9.94 17.33
N HIS A 52 7.78 10.84 17.83
CA HIS A 52 7.91 11.13 19.26
C HIS A 52 7.25 12.49 19.55
N CYS A 53 6.35 12.55 20.53
CA CYS A 53 5.76 13.81 20.96
C CYS A 53 6.58 14.40 22.12
N PRO A 54 7.25 15.55 21.94
CA PRO A 54 8.12 16.11 22.98
C PRO A 54 7.35 16.62 24.21
N LYS A 55 6.04 16.88 24.08
CA LYS A 55 5.21 17.42 25.18
C LYS A 55 4.72 16.34 26.14
N CYS A 56 4.34 15.16 25.63
CA CYS A 56 3.79 14.07 26.45
C CYS A 56 4.67 12.82 26.50
N GLY A 57 5.77 12.78 25.74
CA GLY A 57 6.69 11.64 25.68
C GLY A 57 6.16 10.42 24.92
N ASN A 58 4.92 10.46 24.41
CA ASN A 58 4.32 9.34 23.70
C ASN A 58 5.01 9.06 22.36
N GLU A 59 5.05 7.80 22.00
CA GLU A 59 5.62 7.33 20.74
C GLU A 59 4.58 6.61 19.88
N TYR A 60 4.58 6.93 18.60
CA TYR A 60 3.67 6.35 17.62
C TYR A 60 4.46 5.80 16.43
N PHE A 61 4.03 4.64 15.93
CA PHE A 61 4.60 4.04 14.73
C PHE A 61 3.60 4.16 13.58
N LEU A 62 3.97 4.93 12.57
CA LEU A 62 3.15 5.14 11.38
C LEU A 62 3.71 4.33 10.21
N ALA A 63 3.04 3.24 9.85
CA ALA A 63 3.39 2.43 8.70
C ALA A 63 3.27 3.21 7.38
N PHE A 64 4.10 2.87 6.40
CA PHE A 64 4.03 3.48 5.08
C PHE A 64 2.75 3.10 4.32
N SER A 65 2.25 4.06 3.54
CA SER A 65 1.09 3.87 2.66
C SER A 65 1.54 3.74 1.20
N CYS A 66 0.97 2.77 0.48
CA CYS A 66 1.29 2.56 -0.95
C CYS A 66 0.75 3.68 -1.86
N LYS A 67 -0.20 4.48 -1.36
CA LYS A 67 -0.91 5.53 -2.09
C LYS A 67 -1.55 5.06 -3.40
N SER A 68 -1.78 3.75 -3.57
CA SER A 68 -2.38 3.19 -4.79
C SER A 68 -3.91 3.28 -4.77
N ARG A 69 -4.51 3.31 -5.96
CA ARG A 69 -5.97 3.31 -6.15
C ARG A 69 -6.63 1.96 -5.87
N ILE A 70 -5.89 0.86 -6.02
CA ILE A 70 -6.43 -0.50 -5.76
C ILE A 70 -6.43 -0.87 -4.29
N CYS A 71 -5.67 -0.14 -3.46
CA CYS A 71 -5.60 -0.38 -2.03
C CYS A 71 -6.84 0.25 -1.36
N PRO A 72 -7.75 -0.53 -0.75
CA PRO A 72 -8.97 0.01 -0.16
C PRO A 72 -8.68 1.07 0.91
N SER A 73 -7.63 0.87 1.70
CA SER A 73 -7.22 1.80 2.75
C SER A 73 -6.69 3.13 2.19
N CYS A 74 -5.87 3.09 1.13
CA CYS A 74 -5.29 4.30 0.54
C CYS A 74 -6.26 5.04 -0.40
N ASN A 75 -7.18 4.31 -1.04
CA ASN A 75 -8.15 4.91 -1.94
C ASN A 75 -9.20 5.72 -1.16
N LYS A 76 -9.61 5.24 0.02
CA LYS A 76 -10.52 5.96 0.93
C LYS A 76 -9.93 7.27 1.44
N SER A 77 -8.63 7.29 1.75
CA SER A 77 -7.90 8.49 2.20
C SER A 77 -7.57 9.49 1.08
N ARG A 78 -7.91 9.22 -0.19
CA ARG A 78 -7.78 10.23 -1.26
C ARG A 78 -8.96 11.19 -1.30
N GLY A 79 -10.17 10.73 -0.97
CA GLY A 79 -11.36 11.58 -0.81
C GLY A 79 -11.34 12.34 0.53
N LEU A 80 -10.80 11.69 1.56
CA LEU A 80 -10.45 12.32 2.83
C LEU A 80 -8.98 12.74 2.76
N ARG A 81 -8.66 13.81 2.01
CA ARG A 81 -7.49 14.61 2.37
C ARG A 81 -7.77 15.32 3.70
N ALA A 82 -8.04 14.55 4.76
CA ALA A 82 -7.58 14.96 6.06
C ALA A 82 -6.07 14.98 5.88
N LYS A 83 -5.50 16.19 5.88
CA LYS A 83 -4.13 16.36 6.32
C LYS A 83 -4.04 15.47 7.56
N ALA A 84 -3.32 14.34 7.48
CA ALA A 84 -2.82 13.79 8.71
C ALA A 84 -1.97 14.94 9.23
N GLY A 85 -2.52 15.66 10.20
CA GLY A 85 -1.80 16.70 10.89
C GLY A 85 -0.60 15.98 11.46
N VAL A 86 0.52 16.03 10.74
CA VAL A 86 1.79 16.15 11.40
C VAL A 86 1.59 17.41 12.22
N PRO A 87 1.52 17.34 13.56
CA PRO A 87 1.53 18.56 14.35
C PRO A 87 2.74 19.36 13.86
N GLU A 88 2.50 20.58 13.41
CA GLU A 88 3.55 21.53 13.07
C GLU A 88 4.44 21.61 14.31
N ILE A 89 5.67 21.12 14.19
CA ILE A 89 6.66 21.16 15.26
C ILE A 89 7.32 22.53 15.12
N GLU A 90 6.78 23.54 15.79
CA GLU A 90 7.58 24.67 16.30
C GLU A 90 8.29 24.24 17.58
#